data_AF-A0A953WJG5-F1
#
_entry.id   AF-A0A953WJG5-F1
#
_cell.length_a   1.000
_cell.length_b   1.000
_cell.length_c   1.000
_cell.angle_alpha   90.00
_cell.angle_beta   90.00
_cell.angle_gamma   90.00
#
_symmetry.space_group_name_H-M   'P 1'
#
loop_
_entity.id
_entity.type
_entity.pdbx_description
1 polymer ?
#
loop_
_entity_poly.entity_id
_entity_poly.type
_entity_poly.pdbx_seq_one_letter_code
_entity_poly.pdbx_strand_id
1 'polypeptide(L)'
;MKSLFAAAALLAASPAFAGEPEGYDVLIEQANAAYSAGDWAGMATALDAAQNYIPYSLHITRFRILAYSELGDFEEALAIARTVAKRGLSLALDGKPGFDALRAQPDFAPIAEQMSANLAPAGEADIIETVNRDSLLPESVVHAVIGGKDRYYVGAVRTGGVYAGKALHAKTNGGVYGLKVVDDLIWTVENTRAPYAGEGEGAETSGFHAYDVATGKERCAVPLNGGPAVLGALETTPFGLVASDSLTPRLVLIEGCDSEPRVILEDPRFANLQGVAYDPGRKRLYIADYLAGIFSVDLETDAAESVVNAADAHLGGIDGLSFYEGDLIGVQNGTPPQRIVRLHLSEKGDAVTQLDVLQQALPEWNEPTNGTIAGDAFVYVATSNWPAYAEDGSEVEGAQRQPLRLISVPLD
;
A
#
# COMPACT_ATOMS: atom_id res chain seq x y z
N MET A 1 -7.25 44.26 71.82
CA MET A 1 -8.57 43.59 71.78
C MET A 1 -8.99 43.50 70.31
N LYS A 2 -9.32 42.29 69.82
CA LYS A 2 -9.62 41.89 68.41
C LYS A 2 -8.35 41.70 67.54
N SER A 3 -8.14 40.65 66.76
CA SER A 3 -8.89 39.43 66.41
C SER A 3 -7.94 38.38 65.77
N LEU A 4 -8.26 37.09 65.92
CA LEU A 4 -7.75 35.96 65.12
C LEU A 4 -8.11 36.12 63.62
N PHE A 5 -7.26 35.64 62.71
CA PHE A 5 -7.71 34.82 61.55
C PHE A 5 -6.56 33.94 61.04
N ALA A 6 -6.88 32.64 60.92
CA ALA A 6 -6.03 31.60 60.36
C ALA A 6 -5.89 31.77 58.84
N ALA A 7 -4.66 31.69 58.34
CA ALA A 7 -4.40 31.59 56.90
C ALA A 7 -4.52 30.12 56.47
N ALA A 8 -5.55 29.84 55.68
CA ALA A 8 -5.70 28.58 54.96
C ALA A 8 -4.64 28.51 53.86
N ALA A 9 -3.85 27.43 53.85
CA ALA A 9 -2.98 27.09 52.73
C ALA A 9 -3.85 26.49 51.61
N LEU A 10 -4.01 27.21 50.51
CA LEU A 10 -4.48 26.63 49.25
C LEU A 10 -3.33 25.81 48.65
N LEU A 11 -3.47 24.48 48.65
CA LEU A 11 -2.74 23.62 47.72
C LEU A 11 -3.33 23.83 46.33
N ALA A 12 -2.60 24.50 45.45
CA ALA A 12 -2.85 24.46 44.02
C ALA A 12 -2.34 23.11 43.49
N ALA A 13 -3.26 22.25 43.05
CA ALA A 13 -2.92 21.07 42.28
C ALA A 13 -2.48 21.52 40.88
N SER A 14 -1.22 21.22 40.52
CA SER A 14 -0.75 21.36 39.15
C SER A 14 -1.49 20.37 38.24
N PRO A 15 -1.85 20.73 37.00
CA PRO A 15 -2.42 19.78 36.06
C PRO A 15 -1.36 18.71 35.76
N ALA A 16 -1.78 17.44 35.80
CA ALA A 16 -0.97 16.34 35.32
C ALA A 16 -0.59 16.64 33.86
N PHE A 17 0.72 16.69 33.59
CA PHE A 17 1.22 16.63 32.22
C PHE A 17 0.76 15.30 31.65
N ALA A 18 -0.14 15.34 30.66
CA ALA A 18 -0.30 14.20 29.76
C ALA A 18 1.07 13.97 29.11
N GLY A 19 1.65 12.77 29.33
CA GLY A 19 2.89 12.39 28.66
C GLY A 19 2.71 12.47 27.14
N GLU A 20 3.82 12.63 26.42
CA GLU A 20 3.80 12.47 24.96
C GLU A 20 3.13 11.12 24.62
N PRO A 21 2.27 11.08 23.58
CA PRO A 21 1.65 9.83 23.17
C PRO A 21 2.74 8.81 22.83
N GLU A 22 2.59 7.59 23.33
CA GLU A 22 3.56 6.51 23.09
C GLU A 22 3.65 6.20 21.59
N GLY A 23 4.86 5.95 21.09
CA GLY A 23 5.09 5.62 19.68
C GLY A 23 4.56 4.24 19.30
N TYR A 24 4.28 4.04 18.01
CA TYR A 24 3.72 2.80 17.46
C TYR A 24 4.51 1.53 17.88
N ASP A 25 5.85 1.55 17.75
CA ASP A 25 6.69 0.39 18.07
C ASP A 25 6.57 -0.02 19.55
N VAL A 26 6.51 0.97 20.45
CA VAL A 26 6.34 0.74 21.89
C VAL A 26 4.99 0.08 22.17
N LEU A 27 3.92 0.52 21.51
CA LEU A 27 2.59 -0.06 21.66
C LEU A 27 2.54 -1.50 21.17
N ILE A 28 3.24 -1.83 20.08
CA ILE A 28 3.34 -3.20 19.59
C ILE A 28 4.16 -4.08 20.52
N GLU A 29 5.28 -3.58 21.06
CA GLU A 29 6.06 -4.29 22.08
C GLU A 29 5.22 -4.60 23.34
N GLN A 30 4.44 -3.62 23.81
CA GLN A 30 3.52 -3.80 24.93
C GLN A 30 2.43 -4.83 24.61
N ALA A 31 1.80 -4.75 23.43
CA ALA A 31 0.78 -5.71 23.01
C ALA A 31 1.33 -7.14 22.98
N ASN A 32 2.56 -7.33 22.48
CA ASN A 32 3.23 -8.62 22.43
C ASN A 32 3.61 -9.15 23.82
N ALA A 33 4.08 -8.27 24.72
CA ALA A 33 4.35 -8.63 26.10
C ALA A 33 3.07 -9.05 26.84
N ALA A 34 1.98 -8.29 26.65
CA ALA A 34 0.66 -8.57 27.22
C ALA A 34 0.09 -9.90 26.68
N TYR A 35 0.20 -10.14 25.37
CA TYR A 35 -0.15 -11.43 24.75
C TYR A 35 0.59 -12.60 25.40
N SER A 36 1.91 -12.46 25.58
CA SER A 36 2.76 -13.50 26.18
C SER A 36 2.43 -13.77 27.65
N ALA A 37 1.93 -12.76 28.37
CA ALA A 37 1.51 -12.86 29.76
C ALA A 37 0.06 -13.35 29.93
N GLY A 38 -0.72 -13.47 28.85
CA GLY A 38 -2.17 -13.69 28.92
C GLY A 38 -2.95 -12.49 29.47
N ASP A 39 -2.36 -11.30 29.43
CA ASP A 39 -3.01 -10.04 29.80
C ASP A 39 -3.78 -9.48 28.60
N TRP A 40 -4.98 -10.01 28.38
CA TRP A 40 -5.82 -9.62 27.26
C TRP A 40 -6.32 -8.17 27.35
N ALA A 41 -6.45 -7.61 28.57
CA ALA A 41 -6.86 -6.22 28.77
C ALA A 41 -5.74 -5.25 28.41
N GLY A 42 -4.51 -5.55 28.83
CA GLY A 42 -3.32 -4.82 28.41
C GLY A 42 -3.11 -4.89 26.90
N MET A 43 -3.31 -6.07 26.31
CA MET A 43 -3.22 -6.26 24.86
C MET A 43 -4.27 -5.43 24.10
N ALA A 44 -5.54 -5.47 24.52
CA ALA A 44 -6.61 -4.69 23.88
C ALA A 44 -6.30 -3.18 23.92
N THR A 45 -5.88 -2.67 25.08
CA THR A 45 -5.51 -1.25 25.27
C THR A 45 -4.37 -0.83 24.35
N ALA A 46 -3.30 -1.62 24.30
CA ALA A 46 -2.14 -1.32 23.47
C ALA A 46 -2.48 -1.37 21.97
N LEU A 47 -3.28 -2.36 21.54
CA LEU A 47 -3.68 -2.50 20.13
C LEU A 47 -4.68 -1.44 19.69
N ASP A 48 -5.60 -0.99 20.56
CA ASP A 48 -6.50 0.14 20.27
C ASP A 48 -5.70 1.42 20.03
N ALA A 49 -4.69 1.69 20.86
CA ALA A 49 -3.79 2.81 20.68
C ALA A 49 -2.95 2.68 19.41
N ALA A 50 -2.41 1.48 19.12
CA ALA A 50 -1.61 1.22 17.93
C ALA A 50 -2.42 1.38 16.64
N GLN A 51 -3.70 0.98 16.64
CA GLN A 51 -4.58 1.14 15.49
C GLN A 51 -4.81 2.61 15.13
N ASN A 52 -4.71 3.55 16.07
CA ASN A 52 -4.83 4.99 15.75
C ASN A 52 -3.67 5.50 14.90
N TYR A 53 -2.49 4.86 14.96
CA TYR A 53 -1.33 5.20 14.12
C TYR A 53 -1.44 4.59 12.73
N ILE A 54 -1.82 3.31 12.63
CA ILE A 54 -2.02 2.60 11.37
C ILE A 54 -3.46 2.10 11.23
N PRO A 55 -4.42 3.00 10.93
CA PRO A 55 -5.87 2.76 11.00
C PRO A 55 -6.40 1.60 10.13
N TYR A 56 -5.62 1.14 9.16
CA TYR A 56 -6.04 0.10 8.22
C TYR A 56 -5.29 -1.22 8.38
N SER A 57 -4.45 -1.38 9.42
CA SER A 57 -3.82 -2.68 9.70
C SER A 57 -4.85 -3.75 10.05
N LEU A 58 -5.10 -4.68 9.12
CA LEU A 58 -5.96 -5.86 9.35
C LEU A 58 -5.34 -6.84 10.35
N HIS A 59 -4.01 -6.85 10.48
CA HIS A 59 -3.32 -7.62 11.52
C HIS A 59 -3.73 -7.13 12.92
N ILE A 60 -3.59 -5.83 13.19
CA ILE A 60 -4.01 -5.24 14.46
C ILE A 60 -5.51 -5.43 14.66
N THR A 61 -6.33 -5.20 13.64
CA THR A 61 -7.78 -5.43 13.70
C THR A 61 -8.12 -6.85 14.14
N ARG A 62 -7.47 -7.87 13.56
CA ARG A 62 -7.66 -9.28 13.92
C ARG A 62 -7.30 -9.55 15.38
N PHE A 63 -6.18 -9.02 15.85
CA PHE A 63 -5.69 -9.24 17.21
C PHE A 63 -6.46 -8.42 18.26
N ARG A 64 -7.08 -7.29 17.88
CA ARG A 64 -8.07 -6.59 18.72
C ARG A 64 -9.32 -7.45 18.91
N ILE A 65 -9.87 -8.01 17.83
CA ILE A 65 -11.00 -8.96 17.92
C ILE A 65 -10.63 -10.13 18.85
N LEU A 66 -9.41 -10.67 18.74
CA LEU A 66 -8.95 -11.73 19.63
C LEU A 66 -8.94 -11.29 21.09
N ALA A 67 -8.29 -10.17 21.41
CA ALA A 67 -8.14 -9.68 22.78
C ALA A 67 -9.50 -9.46 23.45
N TYR A 68 -10.43 -8.79 22.76
CA TYR A 68 -11.80 -8.60 23.26
C TYR A 68 -12.58 -9.92 23.42
N SER A 69 -12.39 -10.86 22.51
CA SER A 69 -13.03 -12.18 22.62
C SER A 69 -12.50 -12.99 23.81
N GLU A 70 -11.20 -12.92 24.10
CA GLU A 70 -10.58 -13.58 25.27
C GLU A 70 -11.01 -12.93 26.61
N LEU A 71 -11.35 -11.63 26.59
CA LEU A 71 -11.97 -10.93 27.72
C LEU A 71 -13.44 -11.29 27.93
N GLY A 72 -14.07 -11.95 26.97
CA GLY A 72 -15.52 -12.17 26.93
C GLY A 72 -16.32 -10.93 26.58
N ASP A 73 -15.65 -9.86 26.11
CA ASP A 73 -16.30 -8.65 25.59
C ASP A 73 -16.68 -8.88 24.12
N PHE A 74 -17.70 -9.71 23.93
CA PHE A 74 -18.16 -10.07 22.60
C PHE A 74 -18.88 -8.91 21.90
N GLU A 75 -19.42 -7.94 22.64
CA GLU A 75 -20.06 -6.77 22.03
C GLU A 75 -19.05 -5.97 21.20
N GLU A 76 -17.89 -5.66 21.77
CA GLU A 76 -16.83 -4.94 21.07
C GLU A 76 -16.20 -5.79 19.96
N ALA A 77 -15.90 -7.07 20.24
CA ALA A 77 -15.34 -7.98 19.22
C ALA A 77 -16.26 -8.14 17.99
N LEU A 78 -17.57 -8.26 18.21
CA LEU A 78 -18.58 -8.32 17.14
C LEU A 78 -18.71 -6.98 16.42
N ALA A 79 -18.62 -5.85 17.12
CA ALA A 79 -18.65 -4.52 16.51
C ALA A 79 -17.49 -4.33 15.52
N ILE A 80 -16.27 -4.68 15.92
CA ILE A 80 -15.08 -4.60 15.07
C ILE A 80 -15.23 -5.53 13.86
N ALA A 81 -15.61 -6.80 14.07
CA ALA A 81 -15.82 -7.75 12.97
C ALA A 81 -16.91 -7.28 11.99
N ARG A 82 -18.00 -6.68 12.50
CA ARG A 82 -19.07 -6.12 11.67
C ARG A 82 -18.58 -4.97 10.80
N THR A 83 -17.71 -4.11 11.31
CA THR A 83 -17.10 -3.02 10.53
C THR A 83 -16.26 -3.56 9.36
N VAL A 84 -15.47 -4.61 9.60
CA VAL A 84 -14.72 -5.30 8.52
C VAL A 84 -15.67 -5.82 7.45
N ALA A 85 -16.73 -6.53 7.85
CA ALA A 85 -17.71 -7.08 6.91
C ALA A 85 -18.45 -5.99 6.11
N LYS A 86 -18.83 -4.88 6.76
CA LYS A 86 -19.51 -3.74 6.11
C LYS A 86 -18.65 -3.03 5.08
N ARG A 87 -17.32 -3.00 5.27
CA ARG A 87 -16.36 -2.42 4.32
C ARG A 87 -16.06 -3.33 3.13
N GLY A 88 -16.81 -4.42 2.97
CA GLY A 88 -16.67 -5.37 1.86
C GLY A 88 -15.48 -6.32 2.03
N LEU A 89 -15.00 -6.52 3.26
CA LEU A 89 -13.83 -7.36 3.53
C LEU A 89 -14.20 -8.65 4.27
N SER A 90 -13.24 -9.57 4.27
CA SER A 90 -13.25 -10.79 5.09
C SER A 90 -12.06 -10.79 6.06
N LEU A 91 -12.12 -11.61 7.09
CA LEU A 91 -10.99 -11.80 8.01
C LEU A 91 -11.04 -13.20 8.61
N ALA A 92 -9.92 -13.92 8.59
CA ALA A 92 -9.83 -15.24 9.19
C ALA A 92 -9.84 -15.13 10.72
N LEU A 93 -10.93 -15.55 11.35
CA LEU A 93 -11.12 -15.51 12.82
C LEU A 93 -11.14 -16.95 13.37
N ASP A 94 -9.98 -17.61 13.31
CA ASP A 94 -9.80 -19.01 13.72
C ASP A 94 -8.42 -19.26 14.38
N GLY A 95 -8.23 -20.49 14.88
CA GLY A 95 -6.97 -20.96 15.43
C GLY A 95 -6.64 -20.46 16.85
N LYS A 96 -7.61 -19.84 17.55
CA LYS A 96 -7.48 -19.39 18.94
C LYS A 96 -8.79 -19.59 19.73
N PRO A 97 -8.73 -19.93 21.04
CA PRO A 97 -9.91 -20.12 21.87
C PRO A 97 -10.87 -18.92 21.90
N GLY A 98 -10.35 -17.68 21.97
CA GLY A 98 -11.17 -16.48 21.91
C GLY A 98 -12.00 -16.39 20.63
N PHE A 99 -11.41 -16.75 19.47
CA PHE A 99 -12.18 -16.81 18.23
C PHE A 99 -13.22 -17.93 18.23
N ASP A 100 -12.94 -19.08 18.82
CA ASP A 100 -13.94 -20.15 18.96
C ASP A 100 -15.15 -19.67 19.79
N ALA A 101 -14.89 -18.94 20.87
CA ALA A 101 -15.92 -18.36 21.73
C ALA A 101 -16.72 -17.25 21.03
N LEU A 102 -16.06 -16.40 20.24
CA LEU A 102 -16.72 -15.39 19.39
C LEU A 102 -17.64 -16.04 18.35
N ARG A 103 -17.15 -17.08 17.66
CA ARG A 103 -17.91 -17.78 16.62
C ARG A 103 -19.12 -18.53 17.17
N ALA A 104 -19.12 -18.86 18.46
CA ALA A 104 -20.26 -19.44 19.16
C ALA A 104 -21.36 -18.42 19.49
N GLN A 105 -21.10 -17.10 19.37
CA GLN A 105 -22.11 -16.07 19.60
C GLN A 105 -23.16 -16.07 18.48
N PRO A 106 -24.47 -16.00 18.80
CA PRO A 106 -25.53 -15.98 17.79
C PRO A 106 -25.38 -14.85 16.76
N ASP A 107 -24.89 -13.69 17.21
CA ASP A 107 -24.75 -12.49 16.37
C ASP A 107 -23.55 -12.54 15.42
N PHE A 108 -22.66 -13.54 15.55
CA PHE A 108 -21.53 -13.72 14.66
C PHE A 108 -21.94 -14.32 13.31
N ALA A 109 -22.94 -15.20 13.28
CA ALA A 109 -23.37 -15.90 12.06
C ALA A 109 -23.66 -14.95 10.87
N PRO A 110 -24.44 -13.86 11.01
CA PRO A 110 -24.66 -12.92 9.90
C PRO A 110 -23.40 -12.14 9.49
N ILE A 111 -22.46 -11.91 10.42
CA ILE A 111 -21.18 -11.27 10.10
C ILE A 111 -20.33 -12.21 9.24
N ALA A 112 -20.25 -13.49 9.62
CA ALA A 112 -19.54 -14.50 8.86
C ALA A 112 -20.13 -14.73 7.47
N GLU A 113 -21.46 -14.73 7.34
CA GLU A 113 -22.15 -14.80 6.05
C GLU A 113 -21.76 -13.63 5.15
N GLN A 114 -21.79 -12.40 5.68
CA GLN A 114 -21.37 -11.22 4.92
C GLN A 114 -19.89 -11.29 4.53
N MET A 115 -18.99 -11.67 5.44
CA MET A 115 -17.56 -11.84 5.14
C MET A 115 -17.32 -12.91 4.06
N SER A 116 -18.10 -13.99 4.07
CA SER A 116 -18.04 -15.01 3.03
C SER A 116 -18.56 -14.50 1.68
N ALA A 117 -19.65 -13.73 1.69
CA ALA A 117 -20.21 -13.13 0.48
C ALA A 117 -19.26 -12.10 -0.13
N ASN A 118 -18.53 -11.35 0.71
CA ASN A 118 -17.52 -10.39 0.28
C ASN A 118 -16.38 -11.06 -0.51
N LEU A 119 -16.10 -12.35 -0.33
CA LEU A 119 -15.06 -13.06 -1.09
C LEU A 119 -15.48 -13.44 -2.51
N ALA A 120 -16.73 -13.24 -2.89
CA ALA A 120 -17.20 -13.58 -4.23
C ALA A 120 -16.54 -12.69 -5.30
N PRO A 121 -16.21 -13.25 -6.48
CA PRO A 121 -15.74 -12.47 -7.61
C PRO A 121 -16.77 -11.41 -8.05
N ALA A 122 -16.30 -10.23 -8.45
CA ALA A 122 -17.13 -9.18 -9.05
C ALA A 122 -16.38 -8.47 -10.19
N GLY A 123 -17.12 -8.01 -11.21
CA GLY A 123 -16.57 -7.43 -12.43
C GLY A 123 -16.27 -8.46 -13.51
N GLU A 124 -15.80 -8.01 -14.68
CA GLU A 124 -15.41 -8.83 -15.81
C GLU A 124 -13.91 -8.66 -16.12
N ALA A 125 -13.21 -9.74 -16.47
CA ALA A 125 -11.81 -9.69 -16.88
C ALA A 125 -11.69 -9.42 -18.39
N ASP A 126 -11.26 -8.23 -18.78
CA ASP A 126 -10.84 -7.96 -20.16
C ASP A 126 -9.32 -8.15 -20.30
N ILE A 127 -8.90 -9.28 -20.85
CA ILE A 127 -7.48 -9.64 -20.96
C ILE A 127 -6.84 -8.92 -22.14
N ILE A 128 -5.97 -7.95 -21.84
CA ILE A 128 -5.20 -7.20 -22.84
C ILE A 128 -4.06 -8.04 -23.39
N GLU A 129 -3.35 -8.75 -22.51
CA GLU A 129 -2.21 -9.57 -22.92
C GLU A 129 -2.03 -10.79 -22.01
N THR A 130 -1.58 -11.90 -22.60
CA THR A 130 -1.05 -13.06 -21.86
C THR A 130 0.30 -13.47 -22.43
N VAL A 131 1.33 -13.50 -21.57
CA VAL A 131 2.69 -13.91 -21.92
C VAL A 131 3.10 -15.08 -21.05
N ASN A 132 3.28 -16.26 -21.67
CA ASN A 132 3.74 -17.48 -21.01
C ASN A 132 5.22 -17.34 -20.62
N ARG A 133 5.46 -16.81 -19.43
CA ARG A 133 6.77 -16.61 -18.79
C ARG A 133 6.64 -16.72 -17.28
N ASP A 134 6.54 -17.96 -16.83
CA ASP A 134 6.24 -18.27 -15.44
C ASP A 134 7.44 -17.99 -14.52
N SER A 135 8.61 -17.59 -15.05
CA SER A 135 9.76 -17.14 -14.25
C SER A 135 9.71 -15.67 -13.86
N LEU A 136 8.73 -14.89 -14.34
CA LEU A 136 8.60 -13.48 -14.02
C LEU A 136 7.96 -13.28 -12.65
N LEU A 137 8.44 -12.25 -11.96
CA LEU A 137 7.71 -11.53 -10.93
C LEU A 137 7.38 -10.14 -11.51
N PRO A 138 6.35 -10.00 -12.35
CA PRO A 138 5.99 -8.71 -12.93
C PRO A 138 5.37 -7.83 -11.85
N GLU A 139 5.84 -6.59 -11.74
CA GLU A 139 5.44 -5.70 -10.66
C GLU A 139 4.63 -4.52 -11.18
N SER A 140 5.14 -3.85 -12.22
CA SER A 140 4.54 -2.64 -12.77
C SER A 140 4.36 -2.73 -14.28
N VAL A 141 3.39 -1.97 -14.77
CA VAL A 141 3.11 -1.77 -16.19
C VAL A 141 2.95 -0.28 -16.47
N VAL A 142 3.47 0.17 -17.61
CA VAL A 142 3.18 1.50 -18.17
C VAL A 142 2.67 1.38 -19.58
N HIS A 143 1.73 2.27 -19.92
CA HIS A 143 1.24 2.47 -21.28
C HIS A 143 2.01 3.60 -21.96
N ALA A 144 2.30 3.42 -23.25
CA ALA A 144 2.82 4.47 -24.11
C ALA A 144 2.29 4.32 -25.53
N VAL A 145 2.11 5.43 -26.24
CA VAL A 145 1.70 5.44 -27.65
C VAL A 145 2.93 5.66 -28.54
N ILE A 146 3.43 4.60 -29.18
CA ILE A 146 4.66 4.66 -29.99
C ILE A 146 4.34 4.39 -31.45
N GLY A 147 4.56 5.42 -32.30
CA GLY A 147 4.19 5.35 -33.71
C GLY A 147 2.68 5.22 -33.95
N GLY A 148 1.87 5.81 -33.06
CA GLY A 148 0.41 5.76 -33.12
C GLY A 148 -0.19 4.42 -32.70
N LYS A 149 0.55 3.58 -31.98
CA LYS A 149 0.08 2.29 -31.46
C LYS A 149 0.34 2.20 -29.97
N ASP A 150 -0.63 1.64 -29.25
CA ASP A 150 -0.47 1.31 -27.85
C ASP A 150 0.65 0.28 -27.65
N ARG A 151 1.48 0.55 -26.64
CA ARG A 151 2.51 -0.36 -26.16
C ARG A 151 2.46 -0.39 -24.65
N TYR A 152 2.63 -1.60 -24.12
CA TYR A 152 2.76 -1.82 -22.69
C TYR A 152 4.18 -2.30 -22.41
N TYR A 153 4.82 -1.67 -21.42
CA TYR A 153 6.09 -2.13 -20.89
C TYR A 153 5.87 -2.63 -19.47
N VAL A 154 6.36 -3.84 -19.18
CA VAL A 154 6.21 -4.50 -17.89
C VAL A 154 7.58 -4.67 -17.24
N GLY A 155 7.71 -4.15 -16.02
CA GLY A 155 8.89 -4.33 -15.18
C GLY A 155 8.79 -5.62 -14.39
N ALA A 156 9.88 -6.37 -14.32
CA ALA A 156 9.96 -7.59 -13.52
C ALA A 156 11.05 -7.50 -12.46
N VAL A 157 10.65 -7.69 -11.21
CA VAL A 157 11.53 -7.65 -10.04
C VAL A 157 12.51 -8.80 -10.07
N ARG A 158 12.03 -10.03 -10.25
CA ARG A 158 12.91 -11.22 -10.18
C ARG A 158 13.99 -11.22 -11.26
N THR A 159 13.62 -10.89 -12.49
CA THR A 159 14.54 -11.01 -13.62
C THR A 159 15.31 -9.73 -13.90
N GLY A 160 14.94 -8.58 -13.33
CA GLY A 160 15.50 -7.28 -13.72
C GLY A 160 15.35 -7.04 -15.21
N GLY A 161 14.11 -7.15 -15.70
CA GLY A 161 13.81 -7.02 -17.12
C GLY A 161 12.65 -6.07 -17.33
N VAL A 162 12.76 -5.22 -18.34
CA VAL A 162 11.64 -4.46 -18.89
C VAL A 162 11.20 -5.15 -20.17
N TYR A 163 9.94 -5.56 -20.24
CA TYR A 163 9.39 -6.38 -21.32
C TYR A 163 8.35 -5.62 -22.13
N ALA A 164 8.40 -5.74 -23.45
CA ALA A 164 7.35 -5.32 -24.37
C ALA A 164 6.71 -6.57 -24.96
N GLY A 165 5.61 -7.01 -24.36
CA GLY A 165 5.05 -8.34 -24.53
C GLY A 165 6.07 -9.46 -24.34
N LYS A 166 6.32 -10.26 -25.38
CA LYS A 166 7.34 -11.33 -25.33
C LYS A 166 8.77 -10.84 -25.49
N ALA A 167 9.01 -9.61 -25.94
CA ALA A 167 10.38 -9.13 -26.15
C ALA A 167 10.99 -8.63 -24.83
N LEU A 168 12.23 -9.02 -24.53
CA LEU A 168 13.03 -8.31 -23.53
C LEU A 168 13.47 -6.99 -24.17
N HIS A 169 12.95 -5.88 -23.68
CA HIS A 169 13.23 -4.54 -24.20
C HIS A 169 14.51 -3.99 -23.58
N ALA A 170 14.61 -4.02 -22.25
CA ALA A 170 15.82 -3.65 -21.52
C ALA A 170 16.15 -4.69 -20.45
N LYS A 171 17.45 -4.92 -20.24
CA LYS A 171 17.98 -5.72 -19.13
C LYS A 171 18.61 -4.76 -18.13
N THR A 172 18.18 -4.87 -16.88
CA THR A 172 18.55 -3.95 -15.81
C THR A 172 19.54 -4.59 -14.85
N ASN A 173 20.06 -3.81 -13.89
CA ASN A 173 21.02 -4.29 -12.90
C ASN A 173 20.39 -4.54 -11.52
N GLY A 174 19.17 -4.07 -11.27
CA GLY A 174 18.33 -4.46 -10.13
C GLY A 174 16.96 -5.00 -10.57
N GLY A 175 16.15 -5.46 -9.61
CA GLY A 175 14.76 -5.76 -9.86
C GLY A 175 13.96 -4.49 -10.13
N VAL A 176 13.10 -4.49 -11.15
CA VAL A 176 12.30 -3.32 -11.54
C VAL A 176 10.98 -3.32 -10.77
N TYR A 177 10.79 -2.33 -9.89
CA TYR A 177 9.58 -2.21 -9.06
C TYR A 177 8.59 -1.19 -9.66
N GLY A 178 9.05 0.01 -9.99
CA GLY A 178 8.24 1.04 -10.65
C GLY A 178 8.80 1.44 -12.00
N LEU A 179 7.94 1.88 -12.92
CA LEU A 179 8.38 2.45 -14.20
C LEU A 179 7.38 3.47 -14.78
N LYS A 180 7.91 4.48 -15.48
CA LYS A 180 7.14 5.52 -16.19
C LYS A 180 7.80 5.84 -17.53
N VAL A 181 7.00 6.24 -18.52
CA VAL A 181 7.52 6.81 -19.76
C VAL A 181 7.44 8.32 -19.68
N VAL A 182 8.59 8.97 -19.81
CA VAL A 182 8.71 10.43 -19.90
C VAL A 182 9.56 10.74 -21.12
N ASP A 183 9.01 11.55 -22.02
CA ASP A 183 9.61 11.84 -23.32
C ASP A 183 9.96 10.57 -24.11
N ASP A 184 11.23 10.37 -24.44
CA ASP A 184 11.77 9.20 -25.15
C ASP A 184 12.42 8.16 -24.23
N LEU A 185 12.19 8.26 -22.91
CA LEU A 185 12.79 7.42 -21.89
C LEU A 185 11.75 6.61 -21.11
N ILE A 186 12.06 5.34 -20.88
CA ILE A 186 11.45 4.50 -19.85
C ILE A 186 12.31 4.68 -18.59
N TRP A 187 11.77 5.41 -17.63
CA TRP A 187 12.33 5.51 -16.30
C TRP A 187 11.91 4.32 -15.46
N THR A 188 12.83 3.76 -14.70
CA THR A 188 12.60 2.67 -13.75
C THR A 188 13.15 3.06 -12.38
N VAL A 189 12.53 2.53 -11.33
CA VAL A 189 13.21 2.41 -10.04
C VAL A 189 13.57 0.95 -9.79
N GLU A 190 14.82 0.75 -9.38
CA GLU A 190 15.44 -0.55 -9.31
C GLU A 190 16.01 -0.79 -7.92
N ASN A 191 15.89 -2.03 -7.43
CA ASN A 191 16.45 -2.46 -6.15
C ASN A 191 17.28 -3.74 -6.33
N THR A 192 18.49 -3.79 -5.78
CA THR A 192 19.38 -4.98 -5.84
C THR A 192 19.20 -5.86 -4.61
N ARG A 193 17.99 -6.40 -4.44
CA ARG A 193 17.60 -7.23 -3.29
C ARG A 193 16.66 -8.36 -3.70
N ALA A 194 16.55 -9.39 -2.86
CA ALA A 194 15.61 -10.49 -3.04
C ALA A 194 14.18 -9.95 -3.27
N PRO A 195 13.40 -10.54 -4.20
CA PRO A 195 13.65 -11.78 -4.95
C PRO A 195 14.41 -11.59 -6.29
N TYR A 196 15.11 -10.47 -6.51
CA TYR A 196 15.93 -10.25 -7.70
C TYR A 196 17.02 -11.32 -7.82
N ALA A 197 16.97 -12.13 -8.87
CA ALA A 197 17.87 -13.27 -9.05
C ALA A 197 19.32 -12.88 -9.35
N GLY A 198 19.58 -11.60 -9.67
CA GLY A 198 20.92 -11.06 -9.87
C GLY A 198 21.49 -10.36 -8.63
N GLU A 199 20.87 -10.53 -7.46
CA GLU A 199 21.42 -10.02 -6.20
C GLU A 199 22.82 -10.60 -5.95
N GLY A 200 23.74 -9.74 -5.51
CA GLY A 200 25.10 -10.13 -5.15
C GLY A 200 25.32 -10.10 -3.64
N GLU A 201 26.48 -10.57 -3.18
CA GLU A 201 26.88 -10.51 -1.74
C GLU A 201 27.17 -9.08 -1.24
N GLY A 202 26.94 -8.05 -2.07
CA GLY A 202 27.18 -6.64 -1.76
C GLY A 202 26.04 -6.01 -0.96
N ALA A 203 26.23 -4.74 -0.59
CA ALA A 203 25.15 -3.95 0.01
C ALA A 203 24.00 -3.79 -1.01
N GLU A 204 22.77 -3.93 -0.55
CA GLU A 204 21.58 -3.60 -1.34
C GLU A 204 21.65 -2.12 -1.77
N THR A 205 21.26 -1.85 -3.01
CA THR A 205 21.23 -0.52 -3.61
C THR A 205 19.89 -0.29 -4.25
N SER A 206 19.49 0.98 -4.29
CA SER A 206 18.27 1.44 -4.93
C SER A 206 18.59 2.67 -5.77
N GLY A 207 17.87 2.88 -6.86
CA GLY A 207 18.13 4.02 -7.73
C GLY A 207 17.16 4.16 -8.89
N PHE A 208 17.34 5.25 -9.63
CA PHE A 208 16.59 5.58 -10.83
C PHE A 208 17.43 5.24 -12.05
N HIS A 209 16.85 4.53 -13.02
CA HIS A 209 17.48 4.25 -14.29
C HIS A 209 16.60 4.74 -15.42
N ALA A 210 17.21 5.08 -16.56
CA ALA A 210 16.47 5.52 -17.74
C ALA A 210 16.96 4.75 -18.96
N TYR A 211 16.02 4.24 -19.75
CA TYR A 211 16.27 3.45 -20.95
C TYR A 211 15.56 4.09 -22.15
N ASP A 212 16.24 4.15 -23.29
CA ASP A 212 15.64 4.66 -24.52
C ASP A 212 14.42 3.80 -24.95
N VAL A 213 13.27 4.43 -25.17
CA VAL A 213 12.01 3.75 -25.51
C VAL A 213 12.10 2.96 -26.81
N ALA A 214 12.92 3.40 -27.77
CA ALA A 214 13.02 2.77 -29.08
C ALA A 214 13.97 1.56 -29.09
N THR A 215 15.08 1.64 -28.34
CA THR A 215 16.22 0.72 -28.42
C THR A 215 16.45 -0.10 -27.16
N GLY A 216 15.91 0.33 -26.02
CA GLY A 216 16.13 -0.29 -24.71
C GLY A 216 17.53 -0.05 -24.14
N LYS A 217 18.34 0.81 -24.76
CA LYS A 217 19.68 1.14 -24.29
C LYS A 217 19.61 2.04 -23.06
N GLU A 218 20.36 1.69 -22.02
CA GLU A 218 20.49 2.52 -20.83
C GLU A 218 21.12 3.89 -21.18
N ARG A 219 20.44 4.96 -20.75
CA ARG A 219 20.85 6.36 -20.90
C ARG A 219 21.56 6.86 -19.66
N CYS A 220 21.06 6.51 -18.49
CA CYS A 220 21.64 6.83 -17.20
C CYS A 220 21.19 5.84 -16.12
N ALA A 221 22.00 5.75 -15.07
CA ALA A 221 21.74 5.03 -13.83
C ALA A 221 22.17 5.97 -12.70
N VAL A 222 21.24 6.33 -11.83
CA VAL A 222 21.44 7.34 -10.79
C VAL A 222 21.08 6.72 -9.43
N PRO A 223 22.08 6.34 -8.62
CA PRO A 223 21.84 5.70 -7.33
C PRO A 223 21.21 6.68 -6.34
N LEU A 224 20.32 6.18 -5.50
CA LEU A 224 19.90 6.88 -4.28
C LEU A 224 20.97 6.68 -3.21
N ASN A 225 21.62 7.77 -2.82
CA ASN A 225 22.53 7.79 -1.68
C ASN A 225 21.75 8.19 -0.41
N GLY A 226 22.23 7.77 0.77
CA GLY A 226 21.66 8.23 2.04
C GLY A 226 21.02 7.15 2.92
N GLY A 227 21.25 5.87 2.62
CA GLY A 227 20.84 4.76 3.48
C GLY A 227 20.10 3.67 2.70
N PRO A 228 19.63 2.62 3.40
CA PRO A 228 18.81 1.59 2.79
C PRO A 228 17.48 2.18 2.29
N ALA A 229 16.97 1.63 1.19
CA ALA A 229 15.71 2.02 0.57
C ALA A 229 15.09 0.82 -0.15
N VAL A 230 13.78 0.90 -0.38
CA VAL A 230 13.09 0.06 -1.36
C VAL A 230 12.22 0.97 -2.18
N LEU A 231 12.73 1.39 -3.34
CA LEU A 231 12.00 2.28 -4.22
C LEU A 231 10.91 1.51 -4.96
N GLY A 232 9.67 2.03 -4.89
CA GLY A 232 8.46 1.38 -5.37
C GLY A 232 7.81 2.11 -6.53
N ALA A 233 6.60 2.64 -6.33
CA ALA A 233 5.90 3.40 -7.36
C ALA A 233 6.74 4.58 -7.87
N LEU A 234 6.51 4.97 -9.12
CA LEU A 234 7.17 6.09 -9.78
C LEU A 234 6.11 6.92 -10.48
N GLU A 235 6.07 8.23 -10.25
CA GLU A 235 5.08 9.13 -10.84
C GLU A 235 5.72 10.41 -11.39
N THR A 236 5.17 10.93 -12.48
CA THR A 236 5.64 12.16 -13.11
C THR A 236 4.92 13.37 -12.53
N THR A 237 5.70 14.40 -12.17
CA THR A 237 5.20 15.67 -11.66
C THR A 237 5.87 16.83 -12.42
N PRO A 238 5.37 18.08 -12.29
CA PRO A 238 6.04 19.25 -12.86
C PRO A 238 7.45 19.51 -12.32
N PHE A 239 7.82 18.90 -11.19
CA PHE A 239 9.12 19.05 -10.54
C PHE A 239 10.08 17.89 -10.88
N GLY A 240 9.64 16.89 -11.63
CA GLY A 240 10.40 15.68 -11.93
C GLY A 240 9.65 14.41 -11.55
N LEU A 241 10.40 13.31 -11.46
CA LEU A 241 9.87 12.00 -11.10
C LEU A 241 9.93 11.81 -9.58
N VAL A 242 8.81 11.41 -8.98
CA VAL A 242 8.69 11.11 -7.56
C VAL A 242 8.52 9.61 -7.38
N ALA A 243 9.31 9.01 -6.50
CA ALA A 243 9.20 7.63 -6.08
C ALA A 243 8.86 7.51 -4.59
N SER A 244 8.13 6.45 -4.24
CA SER A 244 7.96 6.02 -2.85
C SER A 244 9.14 5.15 -2.41
N ASP A 245 9.53 5.28 -1.14
CA ASP A 245 10.43 4.34 -0.45
C ASP A 245 9.62 3.62 0.63
N SER A 246 9.42 2.31 0.50
CA SER A 246 8.60 1.53 1.44
C SER A 246 9.38 1.04 2.67
N LEU A 247 10.71 1.01 2.60
CA LEU A 247 11.56 0.53 3.70
C LEU A 247 11.89 1.64 4.69
N THR A 248 12.20 2.82 4.17
CA THR A 248 12.35 4.04 4.98
C THR A 248 11.26 5.02 4.52
N PRO A 249 10.05 4.97 5.08
CA PRO A 249 8.86 5.65 4.54
C PRO A 249 9.07 7.13 4.23
N ARG A 250 9.36 7.44 2.95
CA ARG A 250 9.66 8.79 2.47
C ARG A 250 9.43 8.91 0.97
N LEU A 251 9.33 10.15 0.48
CA LEU A 251 9.31 10.45 -0.95
C LEU A 251 10.68 10.89 -1.45
N VAL A 252 11.06 10.39 -2.62
CA VAL A 252 12.32 10.70 -3.28
C VAL A 252 12.03 11.29 -4.66
N LEU A 253 12.68 12.41 -5.00
CA LEU A 253 12.52 13.09 -6.28
C LEU A 253 13.82 13.07 -7.08
N ILE A 254 13.71 12.86 -8.40
CA ILE A 254 14.78 13.10 -9.36
C ILE A 254 14.28 14.01 -10.50
N GLU A 255 15.07 15.02 -10.86
CA GLU A 255 14.75 15.96 -11.94
C GLU A 255 15.19 15.46 -13.32
N GLY A 256 16.20 14.59 -13.38
CA GLY A 256 16.69 13.98 -14.61
C GLY A 256 18.04 13.27 -14.44
N CYS A 257 18.62 12.79 -15.55
CA CYS A 257 19.85 11.98 -15.54
C CYS A 257 21.09 12.68 -14.96
N ASP A 258 21.12 14.02 -14.99
CA ASP A 258 22.24 14.83 -14.52
C ASP A 258 21.98 15.40 -13.11
N SER A 259 21.00 14.86 -12.38
CA SER A 259 20.56 15.33 -11.06
C SER A 259 20.65 14.22 -10.03
N GLU A 260 21.01 14.57 -8.79
CA GLU A 260 21.00 13.62 -7.68
C GLU A 260 19.58 13.43 -7.14
N PRO A 261 19.14 12.19 -6.87
CA PRO A 261 17.87 11.95 -6.19
C PRO A 261 17.92 12.56 -4.79
N ARG A 262 16.86 13.27 -4.40
CA ARG A 262 16.74 13.90 -3.08
C ARG A 262 15.49 13.44 -2.37
N VAL A 263 15.60 13.23 -1.06
CA VAL A 263 14.43 13.06 -0.20
C VAL A 263 13.69 14.40 -0.16
N ILE A 264 12.39 14.38 -0.46
CA ILE A 264 11.55 15.59 -0.45
C ILE A 264 10.58 15.61 0.71
N LEU A 265 10.22 14.44 1.26
CA LEU A 265 9.24 14.36 2.33
C LEU A 265 9.44 13.13 3.20
N GLU A 266 9.50 13.36 4.49
CA GLU A 266 9.38 12.37 5.56
C GLU A 266 8.25 12.85 6.48
N ASP A 267 7.42 11.92 6.97
CA ASP A 267 6.36 12.24 7.91
C ASP A 267 6.24 11.10 8.94
N PRO A 268 6.16 11.39 10.25
CA PRO A 268 6.05 10.35 11.27
C PRO A 268 4.77 9.50 11.16
N ARG A 269 3.78 9.93 10.36
CA ARG A 269 2.57 9.16 10.07
C ARG A 269 2.75 8.15 8.94
N PHE A 270 3.83 8.23 8.16
CA PHE A 270 4.13 7.25 7.13
C PHE A 270 4.64 5.95 7.74
N ALA A 271 4.14 4.83 7.24
CA ALA A 271 4.42 3.50 7.71
C ALA A 271 4.93 2.58 6.60
N ASN A 272 4.32 2.62 5.41
CA ASN A 272 4.67 1.76 4.28
C ASN A 272 4.15 2.38 2.97
N LEU A 273 4.91 3.31 2.39
CA LEU A 273 4.49 4.01 1.17
C LEU A 273 4.58 3.06 -0.04
N GLN A 274 3.49 2.92 -0.78
CA GLN A 274 3.40 2.06 -1.97
C GLN A 274 3.08 2.92 -3.20
N GLY A 275 1.80 3.14 -3.49
CA GLY A 275 1.34 3.81 -4.70
C GLY A 275 1.48 5.33 -4.65
N VAL A 276 1.76 5.95 -5.79
CA VAL A 276 1.87 7.40 -5.95
C VAL A 276 1.12 7.84 -7.20
N ALA A 277 0.31 8.89 -7.11
CA ALA A 277 -0.48 9.42 -8.21
C ALA A 277 -0.51 10.95 -8.19
N TYR A 278 -0.36 11.60 -9.34
CA TYR A 278 -0.36 13.06 -9.43
C TYR A 278 -1.64 13.60 -10.08
N ASP A 279 -2.30 14.54 -9.41
CA ASP A 279 -3.41 15.32 -9.94
C ASP A 279 -2.90 16.66 -10.48
N PRO A 280 -2.85 16.85 -11.82
CA PRO A 280 -2.39 18.09 -12.41
C PRO A 280 -3.36 19.26 -12.23
N GLY A 281 -4.66 18.99 -12.06
CA GLY A 281 -5.68 20.03 -11.90
C GLY A 281 -5.58 20.69 -10.53
N ARG A 282 -5.33 19.90 -9.47
CA ARG A 282 -5.15 20.39 -8.10
C ARG A 282 -3.69 20.63 -7.72
N LYS A 283 -2.75 20.26 -8.61
CA LYS A 283 -1.30 20.27 -8.36
C LYS A 283 -0.91 19.51 -7.10
N ARG A 284 -1.52 18.35 -6.90
CA ARG A 284 -1.43 17.58 -5.66
C ARG A 284 -0.95 16.17 -5.96
N LEU A 285 0.02 15.71 -5.18
CA LEU A 285 0.42 14.32 -5.19
C LEU A 285 -0.41 13.56 -4.16
N TYR A 286 -0.85 12.36 -4.49
CA TYR A 286 -1.48 11.43 -3.56
C TYR A 286 -0.57 10.23 -3.37
N ILE A 287 -0.52 9.74 -2.14
CA ILE A 287 0.28 8.58 -1.74
C ILE A 287 -0.65 7.57 -1.09
N ALA A 288 -0.57 6.33 -1.52
CA ALA A 288 -1.11 5.19 -0.79
C ALA A 288 -0.06 4.68 0.19
N ASP A 289 -0.32 4.86 1.48
CA ASP A 289 0.35 4.11 2.53
C ASP A 289 -0.44 2.83 2.79
N TYR A 290 0.24 1.69 2.68
CA TYR A 290 -0.37 0.37 2.77
C TYR A 290 -1.06 0.12 4.11
N LEU A 291 -0.65 0.79 5.20
CA LEU A 291 -1.19 0.60 6.54
C LEU A 291 -1.90 1.84 7.09
N ALA A 292 -1.47 3.04 6.69
CA ALA A 292 -2.00 4.31 7.17
C ALA A 292 -3.05 4.96 6.23
N GLY A 293 -3.19 4.46 5.00
CA GLY A 293 -4.20 4.90 4.03
C GLY A 293 -3.71 5.99 3.08
N ILE A 294 -4.60 6.86 2.61
CA ILE A 294 -4.26 7.86 1.60
C ILE A 294 -3.79 9.17 2.22
N PHE A 295 -2.66 9.67 1.74
CA PHE A 295 -2.16 11.02 2.02
C PHE A 295 -2.22 11.87 0.76
N SER A 296 -2.43 13.15 0.95
CA SER A 296 -2.20 14.19 -0.06
C SER A 296 -0.94 14.96 0.29
N VAL A 297 -0.17 15.35 -0.72
CA VAL A 297 1.06 16.10 -0.58
C VAL A 297 1.04 17.32 -1.47
N ASP A 298 1.33 18.47 -0.86
CA ASP A 298 1.68 19.69 -1.55
C ASP A 298 3.20 19.71 -1.77
N LEU A 299 3.62 19.59 -3.03
CA LEU A 299 5.02 19.55 -3.45
C LEU A 299 5.72 20.92 -3.43
N GLU A 300 4.98 22.03 -3.26
CA GLU A 300 5.58 23.35 -3.09
C GLU A 300 5.95 23.60 -1.62
N THR A 301 5.16 23.07 -0.68
CA THR A 301 5.38 23.24 0.77
C THR A 301 6.00 22.03 1.45
N ASP A 302 6.18 20.92 0.73
CA ASP A 302 6.59 19.62 1.27
C ASP A 302 5.73 19.21 2.48
N ALA A 303 4.40 19.37 2.36
CA ALA A 303 3.46 19.11 3.44
C ALA A 303 2.54 17.94 3.08
N ALA A 304 2.49 16.93 3.95
CA ALA A 304 1.53 15.84 3.86
C ALA A 304 0.31 16.10 4.75
N GLU A 305 -0.86 15.72 4.25
CA GLU A 305 -2.09 15.63 5.04
C GLU A 305 -2.82 14.32 4.75
N SER A 306 -3.33 13.68 5.80
CA SER A 306 -4.17 12.50 5.64
C SER A 306 -5.47 12.89 4.92
N VAL A 307 -5.83 12.16 3.87
CA VAL A 307 -7.09 12.36 3.17
C VAL A 307 -8.22 11.85 4.06
N VAL A 308 -9.25 12.68 4.26
CA VAL A 308 -10.37 12.37 5.16
C VAL A 308 -11.18 11.20 4.58
N ASN A 309 -11.42 10.17 5.39
CA ASN A 309 -12.26 9.03 5.00
C ASN A 309 -13.74 9.29 5.31
N ALA A 310 -14.39 10.14 4.50
CA ALA A 310 -15.81 10.44 4.65
C ALA A 310 -16.73 9.27 4.19
N ALA A 311 -16.18 8.35 3.41
CA ALA A 311 -16.86 7.15 2.92
C ALA A 311 -17.03 6.05 3.98
N ASP A 312 -16.35 6.15 5.13
CA ASP A 312 -16.18 5.04 6.11
C ASP A 312 -15.66 3.74 5.45
N ALA A 313 -14.83 3.89 4.42
CA ALA A 313 -14.28 2.79 3.63
C ALA A 313 -12.99 2.22 4.24
N HIS A 314 -12.48 1.11 3.70
CA HIS A 314 -11.13 0.65 4.01
C HIS A 314 -10.14 1.21 2.98
N LEU A 315 -9.26 2.13 3.41
CA LEU A 315 -8.32 2.84 2.54
C LEU A 315 -6.87 2.29 2.61
N GLY A 316 -6.61 1.26 3.41
CA GLY A 316 -5.30 0.56 3.43
C GLY A 316 -5.23 -0.59 2.45
N GLY A 317 -4.07 -1.25 2.40
CA GLY A 317 -3.79 -2.37 1.51
C GLY A 317 -3.75 -1.99 0.03
N ILE A 318 -3.64 -0.70 -0.29
CA ILE A 318 -3.52 -0.20 -1.66
C ILE A 318 -2.04 -0.18 -2.01
N ASP A 319 -1.68 -0.96 -3.02
CA ASP A 319 -0.33 -1.10 -3.56
C ASP A 319 -0.17 -0.13 -4.74
N GLY A 320 -0.82 -0.41 -5.88
CA GLY A 320 -0.86 0.53 -7.01
C GLY A 320 -1.85 1.67 -6.84
N LEU A 321 -1.46 2.88 -7.25
CA LEU A 321 -2.32 4.07 -7.27
C LEU A 321 -2.19 4.79 -8.61
N SER A 322 -3.29 5.27 -9.17
CA SER A 322 -3.32 6.08 -10.39
C SER A 322 -4.39 7.17 -10.28
N PHE A 323 -4.16 8.30 -10.93
CA PHE A 323 -5.15 9.38 -10.99
C PHE A 323 -5.97 9.28 -12.28
N TYR A 324 -7.28 9.44 -12.18
CA TYR A 324 -8.19 9.49 -13.33
C TYR A 324 -9.34 10.46 -13.07
N GLU A 325 -9.48 11.48 -13.93
CA GLU A 325 -10.60 12.43 -13.95
C GLU A 325 -11.06 12.98 -12.58
N GLY A 326 -10.10 13.31 -11.71
CA GLY A 326 -10.40 13.91 -10.41
C GLY A 326 -10.45 12.92 -9.25
N ASP A 327 -10.39 11.61 -9.54
CA ASP A 327 -10.44 10.49 -8.59
C ASP A 327 -9.13 9.68 -8.59
N LEU A 328 -9.07 8.69 -7.69
CA LEU A 328 -7.96 7.74 -7.62
C LEU A 328 -8.43 6.33 -7.96
N ILE A 329 -7.68 5.63 -8.78
CA ILE A 329 -7.83 4.20 -9.03
C ILE A 329 -6.77 3.46 -8.23
N GLY A 330 -7.21 2.55 -7.36
CA GLY A 330 -6.35 1.78 -6.47
C GLY A 330 -6.35 0.30 -6.82
N VAL A 331 -5.18 -0.32 -6.80
CA VAL A 331 -5.05 -1.78 -6.73
C VAL A 331 -4.88 -2.14 -5.27
N GLN A 332 -5.91 -2.77 -4.70
CA GLN A 332 -5.97 -3.10 -3.29
C GLN A 332 -5.76 -4.60 -3.11
N ASN A 333 -4.49 -5.01 -2.96
CA ASN A 333 -4.10 -6.41 -2.78
C ASN A 333 -3.81 -6.79 -1.33
N GLY A 334 -3.75 -5.81 -0.41
CA GLY A 334 -3.57 -6.03 1.03
C GLY A 334 -4.82 -6.37 1.82
N THR A 335 -5.92 -6.64 1.12
CA THR A 335 -7.19 -7.05 1.72
C THR A 335 -7.67 -8.36 1.12
N PRO A 336 -8.40 -9.20 1.88
CA PRO A 336 -9.22 -10.25 1.30
C PRO A 336 -10.69 -9.78 1.18
N PRO A 337 -11.29 -9.82 -0.01
CA PRO A 337 -10.65 -10.12 -1.29
C PRO A 337 -9.74 -8.99 -1.77
N GLN A 338 -8.86 -9.31 -2.73
CA GLN A 338 -8.16 -8.30 -3.50
C GLN A 338 -9.15 -7.59 -4.43
N ARG A 339 -8.92 -6.30 -4.71
CA ARG A 339 -9.86 -5.44 -5.44
C ARG A 339 -9.15 -4.44 -6.33
N ILE A 340 -9.79 -4.06 -7.43
CA ILE A 340 -9.53 -2.79 -8.12
C ILE A 340 -10.64 -1.83 -7.68
N VAL A 341 -10.27 -0.68 -7.14
CA VAL A 341 -11.20 0.27 -6.53
C VAL A 341 -11.08 1.66 -7.16
N ARG A 342 -12.19 2.39 -7.21
CA ARG A 342 -12.20 3.83 -7.47
C ARG A 342 -12.52 4.57 -6.17
N LEU A 343 -11.63 5.46 -5.77
CA LEU A 343 -11.82 6.36 -4.64
C LEU A 343 -12.27 7.72 -5.19
N HIS A 344 -13.55 8.01 -4.99
CA HIS A 344 -14.10 9.30 -5.38
C HIS A 344 -13.63 10.37 -4.41
N LEU A 345 -13.01 11.41 -4.95
CA LEU A 345 -12.49 12.51 -4.14
C LEU A 345 -13.49 13.66 -4.05
N SER A 346 -13.45 14.39 -2.93
CA SER A 346 -14.12 15.68 -2.80
C SER A 346 -13.63 16.64 -3.90
N GLU A 347 -14.41 17.69 -4.19
CA GLU A 347 -13.99 18.73 -5.14
C GLU A 347 -12.60 19.30 -4.80
N LYS A 348 -12.32 19.47 -3.50
CA LYS A 348 -11.03 19.94 -3.00
C LYS A 348 -9.92 18.89 -3.03
N GLY A 349 -10.23 17.61 -3.23
CA GLY A 349 -9.27 16.51 -3.20
C GLY A 349 -8.71 16.22 -1.81
N ASP A 350 -9.46 16.54 -0.75
CA ASP A 350 -9.04 16.40 0.65
C ASP A 350 -9.83 15.33 1.42
N ALA A 351 -10.82 14.70 0.78
CA ALA A 351 -11.59 13.61 1.35
C ALA A 351 -11.93 12.56 0.29
N VAL A 352 -11.91 11.28 0.68
CA VAL A 352 -12.58 10.20 -0.06
C VAL A 352 -14.04 10.19 0.35
N THR A 353 -14.94 10.47 -0.59
CA THR A 353 -16.39 10.53 -0.34
C THR A 353 -17.11 9.23 -0.66
N GLN A 354 -16.52 8.37 -1.49
CA GLN A 354 -17.06 7.07 -1.85
C GLN A 354 -15.93 6.14 -2.31
N LEU A 355 -16.09 4.83 -2.07
CA LEU A 355 -15.26 3.77 -2.63
C LEU A 355 -16.16 2.86 -3.46
N ASP A 356 -15.85 2.74 -4.75
CA ASP A 356 -16.47 1.76 -5.63
C ASP A 356 -15.51 0.62 -5.92
N VAL A 357 -16.02 -0.61 -5.92
CA VAL A 357 -15.28 -1.80 -6.32
C VAL A 357 -15.53 -2.03 -7.81
N LEU A 358 -14.51 -1.84 -8.64
CA LEU A 358 -14.61 -2.01 -10.09
C LEU A 358 -14.47 -3.49 -10.48
N GLN A 359 -13.50 -4.17 -9.85
CA GLN A 359 -13.28 -5.61 -9.99
C GLN A 359 -12.83 -6.18 -8.64
N GLN A 360 -13.09 -7.47 -8.41
CA GLN A 360 -12.81 -8.13 -7.15
C GLN A 360 -12.63 -9.63 -7.36
N ALA A 361 -11.61 -10.21 -6.71
CA ALA A 361 -11.36 -11.65 -6.63
C ALA A 361 -11.58 -12.40 -7.96
N LEU A 362 -11.16 -11.81 -9.08
CA LEU A 362 -11.35 -12.44 -10.38
C LEU A 362 -10.53 -13.73 -10.48
N PRO A 363 -11.06 -14.81 -11.09
CA PRO A 363 -10.36 -16.09 -11.20
C PRO A 363 -9.09 -16.03 -12.07
N GLU A 364 -8.95 -15.00 -12.90
CA GLU A 364 -7.77 -14.74 -13.73
C GLU A 364 -6.59 -14.18 -12.92
N TRP A 365 -6.83 -13.73 -11.68
CA TRP A 365 -5.82 -13.14 -10.83
C TRP A 365 -5.01 -14.20 -10.09
N ASN A 366 -3.78 -13.84 -9.78
CA ASN A 366 -3.04 -14.47 -8.69
C ASN A 366 -2.83 -13.44 -7.57
N GLU A 367 -2.29 -12.28 -7.94
CA GLU A 367 -2.09 -11.12 -7.08
C GLU A 367 -1.90 -9.91 -8.01
N PRO A 368 -2.87 -8.99 -8.08
CA PRO A 368 -2.71 -7.76 -8.83
C PRO A 368 -1.81 -6.79 -8.06
N THR A 369 -1.02 -5.97 -8.77
CA THR A 369 -0.06 -5.04 -8.15
C THR A 369 -0.20 -3.62 -8.69
N ASN A 370 0.56 -3.24 -9.72
CA ASN A 370 0.56 -1.89 -10.27
C ASN A 370 -0.11 -1.83 -11.65
N GLY A 371 -0.56 -0.63 -12.02
CA GLY A 371 -1.27 -0.39 -13.28
C GLY A 371 -1.09 1.02 -13.82
N THR A 372 -1.73 1.28 -14.95
CA THR A 372 -1.57 2.50 -15.73
C THR A 372 -2.90 2.85 -16.41
N ILE A 373 -3.14 4.15 -16.61
CA ILE A 373 -4.28 4.64 -17.37
C ILE A 373 -3.95 4.58 -18.86
N ALA A 374 -4.83 3.95 -19.65
CA ALA A 374 -4.74 3.87 -21.10
C ALA A 374 -6.09 4.31 -21.70
N GLY A 375 -6.20 5.61 -22.03
CA GLY A 375 -7.48 6.19 -22.45
C GLY A 375 -8.47 6.25 -21.29
N ASP A 376 -9.62 5.60 -21.46
CA ASP A 376 -10.75 5.47 -20.52
C ASP A 376 -10.71 4.15 -19.71
N ALA A 377 -9.58 3.44 -19.75
CA ALA A 377 -9.40 2.18 -19.04
C ALA A 377 -8.18 2.21 -18.11
N PHE A 378 -8.27 1.47 -17.02
CA PHE A 378 -7.13 1.14 -16.18
C PHE A 378 -6.61 -0.25 -16.54
N VAL A 379 -5.34 -0.34 -16.96
CA VAL A 379 -4.67 -1.58 -17.32
C VAL A 379 -3.64 -1.93 -16.25
N TYR A 380 -3.69 -3.15 -15.71
CA TYR A 380 -2.86 -3.53 -14.57
C TYR A 380 -2.29 -4.94 -14.69
N VAL A 381 -1.22 -5.20 -13.95
CA VAL A 381 -0.66 -6.54 -13.78
C VAL A 381 -1.61 -7.34 -12.90
N ALA A 382 -2.18 -8.42 -13.43
CA ALA A 382 -3.14 -9.28 -12.71
C ALA A 382 -2.49 -10.50 -12.03
N THR A 383 -1.26 -10.82 -12.43
CA THR A 383 -0.52 -12.01 -11.99
C THR A 383 0.94 -11.66 -11.71
N SER A 384 1.21 -11.06 -10.55
CA SER A 384 2.57 -10.67 -10.12
C SER A 384 3.44 -11.84 -9.65
N ASN A 385 2.82 -12.98 -9.31
CA ASN A 385 3.46 -14.15 -8.71
C ASN A 385 4.07 -13.91 -7.32
N TRP A 386 3.77 -12.82 -6.61
CA TRP A 386 4.22 -12.59 -5.21
C TRP A 386 3.95 -13.75 -4.24
N PRO A 387 2.80 -14.46 -4.27
CA PRO A 387 2.54 -15.62 -3.42
C PRO A 387 3.52 -16.79 -3.61
N ALA A 388 4.37 -16.76 -4.63
CA ALA A 388 5.44 -17.74 -4.83
C ALA A 388 6.74 -17.38 -4.07
N TYR A 389 6.75 -16.31 -3.28
CA TYR A 389 7.90 -15.82 -2.53
C TYR A 389 7.49 -15.53 -1.08
N ALA A 390 8.42 -15.77 -0.16
CA ALA A 390 8.26 -15.41 1.25
C ALA A 390 8.63 -13.94 1.48
N GLU A 391 8.40 -13.44 2.70
CA GLU A 391 8.72 -12.06 3.09
C GLU A 391 10.21 -11.71 2.91
N ASP A 392 11.11 -12.69 3.06
CA ASP A 392 12.55 -12.52 2.83
C ASP A 392 12.96 -12.60 1.34
N GLY A 393 11.97 -12.75 0.44
CA GLY A 393 12.17 -12.88 -1.00
C GLY A 393 12.62 -14.27 -1.45
N SER A 394 12.74 -15.24 -0.55
CA SER A 394 13.03 -16.63 -0.92
C SER A 394 11.83 -17.27 -1.62
N GLU A 395 12.08 -18.21 -2.54
CA GLU A 395 11.01 -18.93 -3.21
C GLU A 395 10.30 -19.89 -2.25
N VAL A 396 8.96 -19.87 -2.26
CA VAL A 396 8.16 -20.85 -1.51
C VAL A 396 8.19 -22.19 -2.23
N GLU A 397 8.59 -23.25 -1.52
CA GLU A 397 8.67 -24.60 -2.08
C GLU A 397 7.32 -25.05 -2.63
N GLY A 398 7.30 -25.51 -3.90
CA GLY A 398 6.11 -26.02 -4.56
C GLY A 398 5.12 -24.95 -5.03
N ALA A 399 5.44 -23.66 -4.87
CA ALA A 399 4.59 -22.58 -5.37
C ALA A 399 4.44 -22.65 -6.90
N GLN A 400 3.20 -22.47 -7.36
CA GLN A 400 2.89 -22.39 -8.79
C GLN A 400 2.93 -20.94 -9.23
N ARG A 401 3.67 -20.67 -10.30
CA ARG A 401 3.68 -19.38 -10.97
C ARG A 401 2.78 -19.43 -12.19
N GLN A 402 2.18 -18.29 -12.51
CA GLN A 402 1.28 -18.13 -13.63
C GLN A 402 1.93 -17.29 -14.75
N PRO A 403 1.46 -17.45 -16.00
CA PRO A 403 1.80 -16.53 -17.08
C PRO A 403 1.49 -15.09 -16.68
N LEU A 404 2.29 -14.14 -17.16
CA LEU A 404 1.97 -12.71 -17.06
C LEU A 404 0.63 -12.45 -17.75
N ARG A 405 -0.31 -11.83 -17.02
CA ARG A 405 -1.56 -11.30 -17.56
C ARG A 405 -1.67 -9.81 -17.27
N LEU A 406 -1.99 -9.06 -18.32
CA LEU A 406 -2.48 -7.68 -18.22
C LEU A 406 -3.98 -7.71 -18.42
N ILE A 407 -4.73 -7.13 -17.48
CA ILE A 407 -6.18 -7.02 -17.53
C ILE A 407 -6.56 -5.53 -17.54
N SER A 408 -7.64 -5.18 -18.21
CA SER A 408 -8.23 -3.85 -18.19
C SER A 408 -9.53 -3.81 -17.39
N VAL A 409 -9.86 -2.62 -16.89
CA VAL A 409 -11.19 -2.27 -16.42
C VAL A 409 -11.58 -0.90 -16.97
N PRO A 410 -12.77 -0.77 -17.59
CA PRO A 410 -13.29 0.54 -18.00
C PRO A 410 -13.53 1.47 -16.80
N LEU A 411 -13.32 2.77 -17.00
CA LEU A 411 -13.49 3.80 -15.97
C LEU A 411 -14.68 4.74 -16.22
N ASP A 412 -15.37 4.58 -17.34
CA ASP A 412 -16.52 5.38 -17.79
C ASP A 412 -17.89 4.69 -17.61
#